data_AF-A0A447JAV5-F1
#
_entry.id   AF-A0A447JAV5-F1
#
_cell.length_a   1.000
_cell.length_b   1.000
_cell.length_c   1.000
_cell.angle_alpha   90.00
_cell.angle_beta   90.00
_cell.angle_gamma   90.00
#
_symmetry.space_group_name_H-M   'P 1'
#
loop_
_entity.id
_entity.type
_entity.pdbx_description
1 polymer ?
#
loop_
_entity_poly.entity_id
_entity_poly.type
_entity_poly.pdbx_seq_one_letter_code
_entity_poly.pdbx_strand_id
1 'polypeptide(L)'
;MKALHRAGIEVILDIVLNHSAELDLDGPTFSLRGIDNRSYYWIRDDGDYHNWTGCGNTLNLSHPGVVEYACECLRYWVETCHVDGFRFDLASVMGRTPTFRQDAPLFAAIKACPVLSTVKLIAEPWDIGEGGYQVGNFPPPFAEWNDHFRDAAADSGCHVT
;
A
#
# COMPACT_ATOMS: atom_id res chain seq x y z
N MET A 1 -21.17 4.58 5.84
CA MET A 1 -20.55 5.68 6.61
C MET A 1 -21.54 6.28 7.60
N LYS A 2 -22.50 7.13 7.21
CA LYS A 2 -23.42 7.81 8.16
C LYS A 2 -24.08 6.93 9.23
N ALA A 3 -24.57 5.74 8.88
CA ALA A 3 -25.20 4.84 9.86
C ALA A 3 -24.19 4.24 10.85
N LEU A 4 -23.00 3.86 10.37
CA LEU A 4 -21.91 3.30 11.20
C LEU A 4 -21.37 4.36 12.17
N HIS A 5 -21.13 5.58 11.67
CA HIS A 5 -20.66 6.69 12.50
C HIS A 5 -21.68 7.11 13.57
N ARG A 6 -22.98 7.11 13.26
CA ARG A 6 -24.02 7.35 14.27
C ARG A 6 -24.05 6.28 15.37
N ALA A 7 -23.56 5.08 15.08
CA ALA A 7 -23.41 4.02 16.05
C ALA A 7 -22.04 4.05 16.77
N GLY A 8 -21.19 5.05 16.50
CA GLY A 8 -19.85 5.14 17.07
C GLY A 8 -18.84 4.14 16.48
N ILE A 9 -19.10 3.63 15.28
CA ILE A 9 -18.24 2.66 14.58
C ILE A 9 -17.46 3.38 13.48
N GLU A 10 -16.14 3.32 13.57
CA GLU A 10 -15.21 3.79 12.53
C GLU A 10 -15.08 2.78 11.40
N VAL A 11 -14.67 3.25 10.23
CA VAL A 11 -14.51 2.45 9.01
C VAL A 11 -13.08 2.59 8.48
N ILE A 12 -12.40 1.44 8.42
CA ILE A 12 -11.07 1.30 7.81
C ILE A 12 -11.23 0.56 6.48
N LEU A 13 -10.69 1.13 5.41
CA LEU A 13 -10.74 0.53 4.08
C LEU A 13 -9.46 -0.26 3.79
N ASP A 14 -9.61 -1.52 3.38
CA ASP A 14 -8.51 -2.27 2.77
C ASP A 14 -8.25 -1.74 1.36
N ILE A 15 -7.05 -1.24 1.10
CA ILE A 15 -6.70 -0.56 -0.14
C ILE A 15 -5.44 -1.13 -0.76
N VAL A 16 -5.54 -1.39 -2.06
CA VAL A 16 -4.45 -1.88 -2.92
C VAL A 16 -3.93 -0.70 -3.73
N LEU A 17 -2.72 -0.24 -3.39
CA LEU A 17 -1.97 0.76 -4.17
C LEU A 17 -0.73 0.14 -4.84
N ASN A 18 -0.48 -1.13 -4.61
CA ASN A 18 0.76 -1.80 -5.01
C ASN A 18 0.71 -2.38 -6.43
N HIS A 19 -0.45 -2.80 -6.93
CA HIS A 19 -0.63 -3.32 -8.30
C HIS A 19 -1.98 -2.87 -8.90
N SER A 20 -2.16 -3.12 -10.21
CA SER A 20 -3.42 -2.90 -10.91
C SER A 20 -3.93 -4.18 -11.58
N ALA A 21 -5.21 -4.15 -12.00
CA ALA A 21 -5.83 -5.21 -12.78
C ALA A 21 -5.32 -5.32 -14.24
N GLU A 22 -4.34 -4.50 -14.66
CA GLU A 22 -3.71 -4.62 -15.97
C GLU A 22 -2.69 -5.78 -16.04
N LEU A 23 -2.41 -6.46 -14.92
CA LEU A 23 -1.50 -7.63 -14.82
C LEU A 23 -0.11 -7.38 -15.45
N ASP A 24 0.54 -8.41 -15.97
CA ASP A 24 1.83 -8.34 -16.67
C ASP A 24 1.67 -7.92 -18.15
N LEU A 25 2.72 -8.08 -18.97
CA LEU A 25 2.71 -7.71 -20.39
C LEU A 25 1.60 -8.40 -21.20
N ASP A 26 1.19 -9.61 -20.83
CA ASP A 26 0.11 -10.35 -21.49
C ASP A 26 -1.28 -9.93 -20.99
N GLY A 27 -1.33 -9.09 -19.96
CA GLY A 27 -2.55 -8.54 -19.40
C GLY A 27 -3.26 -7.51 -20.30
N PRO A 28 -4.51 -7.15 -19.95
CA PRO A 28 -5.29 -6.17 -20.69
C PRO A 28 -4.74 -4.74 -20.51
N THR A 29 -5.04 -3.87 -21.47
CA THR A 29 -4.83 -2.42 -21.34
C THR A 29 -6.17 -1.75 -21.05
N PHE A 30 -6.30 -1.11 -19.88
CA PHE A 30 -7.50 -0.40 -19.44
C PHE A 30 -7.26 1.08 -19.21
N SER A 31 -6.13 1.45 -18.61
CA SER A 31 -5.89 2.80 -18.09
C SER A 31 -4.40 3.12 -18.03
N LEU A 32 -3.72 2.82 -16.91
CA LEU A 32 -2.39 3.35 -16.59
C LEU A 32 -1.35 2.99 -17.66
N ARG A 33 -1.38 1.74 -18.15
CA ARG A 33 -0.52 1.25 -19.23
C ARG A 33 -0.71 2.05 -20.51
N GLY A 34 -1.95 2.36 -20.87
CA GLY A 34 -2.28 3.10 -22.10
C GLY A 34 -2.02 4.61 -21.99
N ILE A 35 -2.06 5.16 -20.78
CA ILE A 35 -1.84 6.59 -20.51
C ILE A 35 -0.34 6.90 -20.43
N ASP A 36 0.37 6.24 -19.51
CA ASP A 36 1.82 6.40 -19.35
C ASP A 36 2.42 5.21 -18.58
N ASN A 37 2.63 4.10 -19.29
CA ASN A 37 3.18 2.88 -18.72
C ASN A 37 4.49 3.11 -17.95
N ARG A 38 5.37 3.98 -18.47
CA ARG A 38 6.74 4.19 -17.96
C ARG A 38 6.73 4.93 -16.62
N SER A 39 5.78 5.84 -16.43
CA SER A 39 5.66 6.56 -15.16
C SER A 39 4.87 5.75 -14.13
N TYR A 40 3.81 5.05 -14.53
CA TYR A 40 2.93 4.36 -13.57
C TYR A 40 3.50 3.07 -12.98
N TYR A 41 4.35 2.35 -13.72
CA TYR A 41 4.85 1.04 -13.30
C TYR A 41 6.36 0.98 -13.16
N TRP A 42 6.83 0.11 -12.29
CA TRP A 42 8.24 -0.30 -12.25
C TRP A 42 8.54 -1.21 -13.44
N ILE A 43 9.30 -0.70 -14.40
CA ILE A 43 9.73 -1.42 -15.62
C ILE A 43 11.21 -1.74 -15.51
N ARG A 44 11.55 -2.99 -15.83
CA ARG A 44 12.92 -3.51 -15.90
C ARG A 44 13.61 -3.04 -17.19
N ASP A 45 14.93 -3.17 -17.25
CA ASP A 45 15.71 -2.79 -18.44
C ASP A 45 15.34 -3.58 -19.71
N ASP A 46 14.82 -4.80 -19.56
CA ASP A 46 14.33 -5.64 -20.66
C ASP A 46 12.90 -5.30 -21.12
N GLY A 47 12.27 -4.30 -20.50
CA GLY A 47 10.92 -3.83 -20.83
C GLY A 47 9.79 -4.58 -20.12
N ASP A 48 10.10 -5.62 -19.35
CA ASP A 48 9.11 -6.35 -18.53
C ASP A 48 8.85 -5.63 -17.19
N TYR A 49 7.80 -6.00 -16.48
CA TYR A 49 7.44 -5.40 -15.20
C TYR A 49 8.24 -6.00 -14.05
N HIS A 50 8.54 -5.19 -13.04
CA HIS A 50 8.88 -5.71 -11.72
C HIS A 50 7.62 -6.28 -11.06
N ASN A 51 7.65 -7.56 -10.70
CA ASN A 51 6.54 -8.26 -10.05
C ASN A 51 6.79 -8.47 -8.55
N TRP A 52 7.05 -7.40 -7.80
CA TRP A 52 7.26 -7.47 -6.34
C TRP A 52 5.98 -7.75 -5.55
N THR A 53 4.82 -7.66 -6.21
CA THR A 53 3.49 -7.92 -5.66
C THR A 53 3.04 -9.37 -5.84
N GLY A 54 3.60 -10.06 -6.84
CA GLY A 54 3.09 -11.37 -7.29
C GLY A 54 1.88 -11.27 -8.21
N CYS A 55 1.44 -10.06 -8.58
CA CYS A 55 0.23 -9.79 -9.35
C CYS A 55 0.48 -9.37 -10.80
N GLY A 56 1.72 -9.46 -11.28
CA GLY A 56 2.13 -9.19 -12.66
C GLY A 56 2.75 -7.81 -12.88
N ASN A 57 2.31 -6.79 -12.12
CA ASN A 57 2.89 -5.46 -12.13
C ASN A 57 3.08 -4.89 -10.72
N THR A 58 3.89 -3.84 -10.62
CA THR A 58 4.04 -3.05 -9.40
C THR A 58 3.97 -1.56 -9.74
N LEU A 59 3.09 -0.82 -9.07
CA LEU A 59 2.97 0.64 -9.24
C LEU A 59 4.24 1.35 -8.76
N ASN A 60 4.67 2.37 -9.50
CA ASN A 60 5.81 3.19 -9.14
C ASN A 60 5.41 4.32 -8.19
N LEU A 61 5.21 3.97 -6.91
CA LEU A 61 4.87 4.91 -5.83
C LEU A 61 6.03 5.84 -5.41
N SER A 62 7.14 5.85 -6.15
CA SER A 62 8.23 6.84 -6.00
C SER A 62 8.18 7.96 -7.05
N HIS A 63 7.45 7.75 -8.15
CA HIS A 63 7.33 8.72 -9.22
C HIS A 63 6.39 9.86 -8.77
N PRO A 64 6.77 11.15 -8.91
CA PRO A 64 5.98 12.27 -8.37
C PRO A 64 4.51 12.28 -8.78
N GLY A 65 4.20 12.06 -10.06
CA GLY A 65 2.82 12.02 -10.54
C GLY A 65 2.00 10.84 -10.01
N VAL A 66 2.65 9.73 -9.67
CA VAL A 66 1.98 8.54 -9.10
C VAL A 66 1.77 8.72 -7.60
N VAL A 67 2.72 9.39 -6.91
CA VAL A 67 2.54 9.84 -5.53
C VAL A 67 1.34 10.78 -5.42
N GLU A 68 1.25 11.78 -6.30
CA GLU A 68 0.11 12.69 -6.35
C GLU A 68 -1.20 11.93 -6.58
N TYR A 69 -1.23 11.05 -7.59
CA TYR A 69 -2.37 10.17 -7.86
C TYR A 69 -2.81 9.36 -6.62
N ALA A 70 -1.86 8.73 -5.92
CA ALA A 70 -2.14 7.94 -4.72
C ALA A 70 -2.66 8.81 -3.57
N CYS A 71 -2.06 9.97 -3.34
CA CYS A 71 -2.50 10.92 -2.32
C CYS A 71 -3.90 11.46 -2.62
N GLU A 72 -4.22 11.82 -3.86
CA GLU A 72 -5.55 12.28 -4.24
C GLU A 72 -6.60 11.18 -4.11
N CYS A 73 -6.27 9.94 -4.46
CA CYS A 73 -7.14 8.78 -4.23
C CYS A 73 -7.48 8.62 -2.73
N LEU A 74 -6.47 8.65 -1.85
CA LEU A 74 -6.68 8.55 -0.41
C LEU A 74 -7.49 9.74 0.13
N ARG A 75 -7.17 10.97 -0.32
CA ARG A 75 -7.90 12.19 0.08
C ARG A 75 -9.37 12.09 -0.31
N TYR A 76 -9.67 11.62 -1.51
CA TYR A 76 -11.05 11.41 -1.95
C TYR A 76 -11.83 10.50 -1.00
N TRP A 77 -11.26 9.36 -0.60
CA TRP A 77 -11.90 8.44 0.34
C TRP A 77 -12.12 9.05 1.73
N VAL A 78 -11.21 9.90 2.20
CA VAL A 78 -11.36 10.60 3.48
C VAL A 78 -12.37 11.75 3.37
N GLU A 79 -12.18 12.68 2.45
CA GLU A 79 -12.96 13.92 2.36
C GLU A 79 -14.36 13.70 1.81
N THR A 80 -14.49 12.84 0.79
CA THR A 80 -15.78 12.61 0.12
C THR A 80 -16.54 11.45 0.76
N CYS A 81 -15.83 10.35 1.00
CA CYS A 81 -16.46 9.14 1.54
C CYS A 81 -16.45 9.11 3.08
N HIS A 82 -15.69 9.95 3.77
CA HIS A 82 -15.58 9.97 5.24
C HIS A 82 -15.01 8.68 5.83
N VAL A 83 -14.03 8.05 5.16
CA VAL A 83 -13.27 6.91 5.71
C VAL A 83 -12.36 7.38 6.85
N ASP A 84 -12.28 6.60 7.92
CA ASP A 84 -11.55 6.95 9.16
C ASP A 84 -10.10 6.44 9.16
N GLY A 85 -9.74 5.59 8.19
CA GLY A 85 -8.39 5.08 7.99
C GLY A 85 -8.27 4.03 6.89
N PHE A 86 -7.04 3.59 6.67
CA PHE A 86 -6.69 2.62 5.63
C PHE A 86 -5.87 1.47 6.21
N ARG A 87 -6.13 0.26 5.70
CA ARG A 87 -5.21 -0.86 5.74
C ARG A 87 -4.61 -1.02 4.35
N PHE A 88 -3.30 -0.87 4.25
CA PHE A 88 -2.57 -0.95 2.98
C PHE A 88 -2.11 -2.38 2.74
N ASP A 89 -2.59 -2.96 1.64
CA ASP A 89 -2.14 -4.23 1.11
C ASP A 89 -0.70 -4.14 0.58
N LEU A 90 0.12 -5.16 0.88
CA LEU A 90 1.54 -5.24 0.51
C LEU A 90 2.27 -3.89 0.62
N ALA A 91 2.17 -3.27 1.80
CA ALA A 91 2.49 -1.86 2.01
C ALA A 91 3.98 -1.54 1.79
N SER A 92 4.86 -2.54 1.78
CA SER A 92 6.28 -2.35 1.49
C SER A 92 6.52 -1.69 0.13
N VAL A 93 5.64 -1.91 -0.84
CA VAL A 93 5.70 -1.24 -2.15
C VAL A 93 5.60 0.29 -2.04
N MET A 94 4.88 0.82 -1.04
CA MET A 94 4.77 2.26 -0.79
C MET A 94 6.12 2.91 -0.46
N GLY A 95 7.05 2.13 0.10
CA GLY A 95 8.39 2.59 0.46
C GLY A 95 9.44 2.33 -0.61
N ARG A 96 9.11 1.68 -1.73
CA ARG A 96 10.11 1.26 -2.72
C ARG A 96 10.62 2.43 -3.55
N THR A 97 11.91 2.70 -3.41
CA THR A 97 12.74 3.53 -4.30
C THR A 97 13.96 2.72 -4.75
N PRO A 98 13.84 1.96 -5.84
CA PRO A 98 14.10 0.50 -5.86
C PRO A 98 14.05 -0.32 -4.54
N THR A 99 14.81 0.08 -3.51
CA THR A 99 14.80 -0.54 -2.18
C THR A 99 13.83 0.18 -1.25
N PHE A 100 13.35 -0.49 -0.20
CA PHE A 100 12.46 0.14 0.78
C PHE A 100 13.17 1.26 1.54
N ARG A 101 12.47 2.38 1.73
CA ARG A 101 12.91 3.51 2.52
C ARG A 101 11.77 4.09 3.36
N GLN A 102 12.05 4.35 4.64
CA GLN A 102 11.11 5.01 5.55
C GLN A 102 10.81 6.47 5.17
N ASP A 103 11.75 7.13 4.48
CA ASP A 103 11.62 8.49 3.98
C ASP A 103 11.18 8.54 2.51
N ALA A 104 10.59 7.45 1.99
CA ALA A 104 10.11 7.39 0.61
C ALA A 104 9.08 8.50 0.31
N PRO A 105 9.00 8.96 -0.96
CA PRO A 105 8.17 10.09 -1.34
C PRO A 105 6.70 9.97 -0.92
N LEU A 106 6.09 8.79 -1.06
CA LEU A 106 4.68 8.59 -0.69
C LEU A 106 4.46 8.73 0.82
N PHE A 107 5.34 8.16 1.65
CA PHE A 107 5.24 8.32 3.11
C PHE A 107 5.41 9.77 3.53
N ALA A 108 6.37 10.48 2.94
CA ALA A 108 6.58 11.90 3.19
C ALA A 108 5.34 12.73 2.80
N ALA A 109 4.73 12.44 1.64
CA ALA A 109 3.53 13.12 1.16
C ALA A 109 2.31 12.86 2.07
N ILE A 110 2.07 11.60 2.47
CA ILE A 110 0.99 11.24 3.41
C ILE A 110 1.17 11.99 4.74
N LYS A 111 2.40 12.00 5.28
CA LYS A 111 2.71 12.68 6.54
C LYS A 111 2.55 14.21 6.46
N ALA A 112 2.90 14.81 5.33
CA ALA A 112 2.76 16.25 5.12
C ALA A 112 1.31 16.68 4.81
N CYS A 113 0.45 15.75 4.39
CA CYS A 113 -0.93 16.06 4.05
C CYS A 113 -1.77 16.29 5.32
N PRO A 114 -2.39 17.47 5.51
CA PRO A 114 -3.17 17.76 6.73
C PRO A 114 -4.42 16.90 6.89
N VAL A 115 -4.87 16.24 5.81
CA VAL A 115 -6.02 15.32 5.82
C VAL A 115 -5.57 13.89 6.13
N LEU A 116 -4.53 13.40 5.44
CA LEU A 116 -4.12 12.00 5.57
C LEU A 116 -3.31 11.74 6.86
N SER A 117 -2.64 12.77 7.38
CA SER A 117 -1.91 12.67 8.65
C SER A 117 -2.80 12.50 9.88
N THR A 118 -4.12 12.69 9.76
CA THR A 118 -5.07 12.60 10.88
C THR A 118 -5.86 11.28 10.91
N VAL A 119 -5.77 10.45 9.87
CA VAL A 119 -6.51 9.17 9.80
C VAL A 119 -5.67 8.01 10.28
N LYS A 120 -6.29 6.86 10.54
CA LYS A 120 -5.57 5.64 10.93
C LYS A 120 -4.86 5.04 9.71
N LEU A 121 -3.58 4.74 9.85
CA LEU A 121 -2.76 4.14 8.79
C LEU A 121 -2.23 2.80 9.29
N ILE A 122 -2.59 1.71 8.63
CA ILE A 122 -2.21 0.34 8.99
C ILE A 122 -1.52 -0.30 7.79
N ALA A 123 -0.29 -0.76 7.96
CA ALA A 123 0.47 -1.45 6.92
C ALA A 123 0.36 -2.97 7.07
N GLU A 124 0.27 -3.68 5.94
CA GLU A 124 0.83 -5.02 5.80
C GLU A 124 2.33 -4.87 5.46
N PRO A 125 3.25 -5.03 6.42
CA PRO A 125 4.63 -4.57 6.28
C PRO A 125 5.52 -5.57 5.51
N TRP A 126 4.99 -6.16 4.44
CA TRP A 126 5.75 -7.03 3.55
C TRP A 126 5.27 -6.94 2.10
N ASP A 127 6.16 -7.28 1.18
CA ASP A 127 5.84 -7.70 -0.19
C ASP A 127 6.70 -8.93 -0.55
N ILE A 128 6.49 -9.54 -1.72
CA ILE A 128 7.19 -10.78 -2.09
C ILE A 128 8.55 -10.55 -2.76
N GLY A 129 8.88 -9.30 -3.06
CA GLY A 129 10.16 -8.94 -3.68
C GLY A 129 11.33 -9.05 -2.71
N GLU A 130 12.54 -9.08 -3.26
CA GLU A 130 13.76 -9.01 -2.43
C GLU A 130 13.74 -7.74 -1.57
N GLY A 131 14.08 -7.90 -0.29
CA GLY A 131 13.99 -6.83 0.70
C GLY A 131 12.55 -6.37 1.00
N GLY A 132 11.54 -7.18 0.66
CA GLY A 132 10.14 -6.85 0.87
C GLY A 132 9.67 -6.91 2.32
N TYR A 133 10.32 -7.71 3.18
CA TYR A 133 9.94 -7.86 4.59
C TYR A 133 10.40 -6.66 5.44
N GLN A 134 9.45 -5.90 5.97
CA GLN A 134 9.67 -4.58 6.60
C GLN A 134 8.93 -4.43 7.95
N VAL A 135 8.64 -5.53 8.64
CA VAL A 135 8.07 -5.50 9.99
C VAL A 135 8.96 -4.67 10.92
N GLY A 136 8.35 -3.71 11.63
CA GLY A 136 8.98 -2.75 12.52
C GLY A 136 9.70 -1.60 11.81
N ASN A 137 9.63 -1.53 10.48
CA ASN A 137 10.34 -0.54 9.68
C ASN A 137 9.40 0.46 9.01
N PHE A 138 8.11 0.56 9.34
CA PHE A 138 7.27 1.64 8.81
C PHE A 138 7.45 2.95 9.60
N PRO A 139 7.40 4.12 8.94
CA PRO A 139 7.52 5.40 9.62
C PRO A 139 6.27 5.70 10.47
N PRO A 140 6.40 6.40 11.61
CA PRO A 140 5.24 6.92 12.33
C PRO A 140 4.41 7.85 11.42
N PRO A 141 3.05 7.77 11.44
CA PRO A 141 2.23 7.13 12.47
C PRO A 141 1.65 5.75 12.08
N PHE A 142 2.27 5.03 11.13
CA PHE A 142 1.73 3.73 10.71
C PHE A 142 1.74 2.72 11.86
N ALA A 143 0.61 2.05 12.06
CA ALA A 143 0.55 0.76 12.74
C ALA A 143 0.84 -0.35 11.72
N GLU A 144 1.18 -1.54 12.20
CA GLU A 144 1.57 -2.66 11.35
C GLU A 144 0.80 -3.93 11.74
N TRP A 145 0.44 -4.73 10.74
CA TRP A 145 0.07 -6.12 10.97
C TRP A 145 1.26 -6.91 11.47
N ASN A 146 1.07 -7.60 12.60
CA ASN A 146 2.11 -8.38 13.26
C ASN A 146 1.88 -9.87 12.99
N ASP A 147 2.52 -10.38 11.93
CA ASP A 147 2.52 -11.80 11.58
C ASP A 147 3.22 -12.66 12.64
N HIS A 148 4.30 -12.18 13.24
CA HIS A 148 4.97 -12.88 14.35
C HIS A 148 4.03 -13.17 15.52
N PHE A 149 3.12 -12.25 15.86
CA PHE A 149 2.11 -12.48 16.88
C PHE A 149 1.13 -13.60 16.47
N ARG A 150 0.64 -13.56 15.23
CA ARG A 150 -0.26 -14.59 14.69
C ARG A 150 0.41 -15.97 14.77
N ASP A 151 1.65 -16.06 14.30
CA ASP A 151 2.37 -17.34 14.20
C ASP A 151 2.71 -17.89 15.58
N ALA A 152 3.20 -17.06 16.51
CA ALA A 152 3.45 -17.46 17.89
C ALA A 152 2.18 -17.93 18.62
N ALA A 153 1.05 -17.26 18.40
CA ALA A 153 -0.23 -17.67 18.97
C ALA A 153 -0.71 -19.01 18.40
N ALA A 154 -0.60 -19.20 17.08
CA ALA A 154 -0.96 -20.44 16.40
C ALA A 154 -0.11 -21.63 16.89
N ASP A 155 1.20 -21.45 17.01
CA ASP A 155 2.13 -22.50 17.48
C ASP A 155 1.90 -22.87 18.95
N SER A 156 1.57 -21.89 19.79
CA SER A 156 1.29 -22.10 21.22
C SER A 156 0.02 -22.94 21.48
N GLY A 157 -0.94 -22.95 20.55
CA GLY A 157 -2.16 -23.76 20.63
C GLY A 157 -1.95 -25.25 20.28
N CYS A 158 -0.81 -25.60 19.69
CA CYS A 158 -0.50 -26.97 19.23
C CYS A 158 0.27 -27.81 20.27
N HIS A 159 0.63 -27.26 21.43
CA HIS A 159 1.37 -27.96 22.50
C HIS A 159 0.52 -28.21 23.76
N VAL A 160 -0.76 -28.51 23.59
CA VAL A 160 -1.60 -29.05 24.67
C VAL A 160 -1.62 -30.59 24.54
N THR A 161 -0.58 -31.24 25.09
CA THR A 161 -0.55 -32.68 25.38
C THR A 161 -0.51 -32.90 26.88
#